data_AF-A0A5A7QFL1-F1
#
_entry.id   AF-A0A5A7QFL1-F1
#
_cell.length_a   1.000
_cell.length_b   1.000
_cell.length_c   1.000
_cell.angle_alpha   90.00
_cell.angle_beta   90.00
_cell.angle_gamma   90.00
#
_symmetry.space_group_name_H-M   'P 1'
#
loop_
_entity.id
_entity.type
_entity.pdbx_description
1 polymer ?
#
loop_
_entity_poly.entity_id
_entity_poly.type
_entity_poly.pdbx_seq_one_letter_code
_entity_poly.pdbx_strand_id
1 'polypeptide(L)'
;MQRTSSPEEGKSQGIKLFWEKNYEMATLCFLKAGDETWEKRAKVSGLRASGDTLRGLNPEEANVMLSEAAEIFDSTGRTDPAAECFCELGDYERAGCGIPELRKAGECFSLAGSFRPAAEVCAKGNFFDKCLTACTKGNYFDLGLHYIEQWKRQVSLNSKLQSKSKEIDKISQEFL
;
A
#
# COMPACT_ATOMS: atom_id res chain seq x y z
N MET A 1 46.30 -0.68 -19.89
CA MET A 1 45.29 -1.70 -19.56
C MET A 1 44.19 -1.02 -18.75
N GLN A 2 42.95 -0.94 -19.26
CA GLN A 2 41.83 -0.53 -18.42
C GLN A 2 41.54 -1.67 -17.44
N ARG A 3 41.76 -1.41 -16.16
CA ARG A 3 41.42 -2.34 -15.08
C ARG A 3 39.90 -2.36 -14.98
N THR A 4 39.26 -3.28 -15.69
CA THR A 4 37.84 -3.54 -15.50
C THR A 4 37.67 -4.10 -14.09
N SER A 5 37.14 -3.28 -13.19
CA SER A 5 36.73 -3.70 -11.84
C SER A 5 35.92 -4.98 -11.94
N SER A 6 36.16 -5.94 -11.06
CA SER A 6 35.38 -7.18 -11.05
C SER A 6 33.90 -6.89 -10.72
N PRO A 7 32.96 -7.77 -11.10
CA PRO A 7 31.56 -7.63 -10.68
C PRO A 7 31.40 -7.50 -9.16
N GLU A 8 32.23 -8.19 -8.38
CA GLU A 8 32.23 -8.13 -6.91
C GLU A 8 32.73 -6.78 -6.37
N GLU A 9 33.79 -6.23 -6.96
CA GLU A 9 34.30 -4.89 -6.63
C GLU A 9 33.24 -3.81 -6.96
N GLY A 10 32.56 -3.96 -8.10
CA GLY A 10 31.45 -3.09 -8.50
C GLY A 10 30.29 -3.12 -7.52
N LYS A 11 29.89 -4.32 -7.07
CA LYS A 11 28.84 -4.49 -6.06
C LYS A 11 29.21 -3.89 -4.71
N SER A 12 30.44 -4.10 -4.23
CA SER A 12 30.92 -3.53 -2.96
C SER A 12 30.90 -2.00 -3.00
N GLN A 13 31.40 -1.41 -4.09
CA GLN A 13 31.37 0.04 -4.29
C GLN A 13 29.94 0.58 -4.37
N GLY A 14 29.03 -0.13 -5.06
CA GLY A 14 27.61 0.22 -5.13
C GLY A 14 26.95 0.27 -3.75
N ILE A 15 27.24 -0.71 -2.88
CA ILE A 15 26.71 -0.74 -1.50
C ILE A 15 27.21 0.46 -0.69
N LYS A 16 28.49 0.81 -0.83
CA LYS A 16 29.04 2.00 -0.16
C LYS A 16 28.31 3.28 -0.59
N LEU A 17 28.19 3.50 -1.89
CA LEU A 17 27.52 4.68 -2.46
C LEU A 17 26.04 4.76 -2.05
N PHE A 18 25.37 3.60 -1.96
CA PHE A 18 23.98 3.50 -1.53
C PHE A 18 23.80 4.06 -0.11
N TRP A 19 24.67 3.69 0.84
CA TRP A 19 24.60 4.18 2.21
C TRP A 19 25.03 5.64 2.35
N GLU A 20 25.89 6.13 1.45
CA GLU A 20 26.23 7.55 1.31
C GLU A 20 25.10 8.38 0.65
N LYS A 21 23.96 7.75 0.32
CA LYS A 21 22.82 8.34 -0.41
C LYS A 21 23.14 8.82 -1.82
N ASN A 22 24.27 8.39 -2.38
CA ASN A 22 24.60 8.62 -3.78
C ASN A 22 23.94 7.54 -4.66
N TYR A 23 22.61 7.59 -4.72
CA TYR A 23 21.78 6.55 -5.32
C TYR A 23 21.98 6.43 -6.84
N GLU A 24 22.24 7.53 -7.53
CA GLU A 24 22.52 7.54 -8.97
C GLU A 24 23.80 6.74 -9.28
N MET A 25 24.90 7.07 -8.59
CA MET A 25 26.16 6.34 -8.78
C MET A 25 26.07 4.90 -8.28
N ALA A 26 25.32 4.64 -7.19
CA ALA A 26 25.08 3.28 -6.72
C ALA A 26 24.35 2.43 -7.79
N THR A 27 23.32 3.00 -8.44
CA THR A 27 22.57 2.33 -9.52
C THR A 27 23.48 1.94 -10.68
N LEU A 28 24.34 2.86 -11.14
CA LEU A 28 25.31 2.57 -12.20
C LEU A 28 26.31 1.46 -11.82
N CYS A 29 26.75 1.42 -10.56
CA CYS A 29 27.63 0.36 -10.06
C CYS A 29 26.94 -1.02 -10.12
N PHE A 30 25.68 -1.12 -9.71
CA PHE A 30 24.93 -2.38 -9.73
C PHE A 30 24.57 -2.83 -11.14
N LEU A 31 24.17 -1.91 -12.02
CA LEU A 31 23.94 -2.19 -13.44
C LEU A 31 25.19 -2.78 -14.08
N LYS A 32 26.35 -2.16 -13.86
CA LYS A 32 27.64 -2.66 -14.38
C LYS A 32 28.03 -4.03 -13.80
N ALA A 33 27.65 -4.31 -12.56
CA ALA A 33 27.87 -5.60 -11.91
C ALA A 33 26.86 -6.68 -12.31
N GLY A 34 25.79 -6.33 -13.05
CA GLY A 34 24.69 -7.23 -13.37
C GLY A 34 23.82 -7.61 -12.17
N ASP A 35 23.85 -6.82 -11.09
CA ASP A 35 23.04 -7.05 -9.88
C ASP A 35 21.71 -6.29 -9.98
N GLU A 36 20.77 -6.85 -10.76
CA GLU A 36 19.47 -6.23 -11.04
C GLU A 36 18.66 -5.93 -9.75
N THR A 37 18.79 -6.79 -8.72
CA THR A 37 18.08 -6.59 -7.45
C THR A 37 18.57 -5.34 -6.74
N TRP A 38 19.89 -5.17 -6.63
CA TRP A 38 20.46 -3.98 -6.01
C TRP A 38 20.35 -2.73 -6.88
N GLU A 39 20.40 -2.88 -8.20
CA GLU A 39 20.15 -1.78 -9.15
C GLU A 39 18.76 -1.18 -8.92
N LYS A 40 17.71 -2.01 -8.97
CA LYS A 40 16.34 -1.55 -8.72
C LYS A 40 16.18 -0.95 -7.33
N ARG A 41 16.82 -1.54 -6.31
CA ARG A 41 16.80 -1.01 -4.93
C ARG A 41 17.42 0.38 -4.84
N ALA A 42 18.58 0.58 -5.47
CA ALA A 42 19.26 1.88 -5.50
C ALA A 42 18.43 2.92 -6.25
N LYS A 43 17.92 2.56 -7.43
CA LYS A 43 17.08 3.42 -8.25
C LYS A 43 15.85 3.92 -7.49
N VAL A 44 15.08 3.01 -6.89
CA VAL A 44 13.88 3.38 -6.12
C VAL A 44 14.19 4.25 -4.91
N SER A 45 15.30 3.99 -4.22
CA SER A 45 15.72 4.84 -3.09
C SER A 45 16.05 6.26 -3.54
N GLY A 46 16.68 6.40 -4.72
CA GLY A 46 16.94 7.70 -5.34
C GLY A 46 15.66 8.42 -5.73
N LEU A 47 14.73 7.73 -6.39
CA LEU A 47 13.43 8.29 -6.79
C LEU A 47 12.64 8.81 -5.58
N ARG A 48 12.56 8.03 -4.49
CA ARG A 48 11.88 8.48 -3.26
C ARG A 48 12.57 9.71 -2.64
N ALA A 49 13.90 9.69 -2.53
CA ALA A 49 14.64 10.83 -1.97
C ALA A 49 14.47 12.12 -2.79
N SER A 50 14.47 12.01 -4.12
CA SER A 50 14.20 13.14 -5.02
C SER A 50 12.76 13.61 -4.90
N GLY A 51 11.79 12.68 -4.89
CA GLY A 51 10.36 12.99 -4.71
C GLY A 51 10.09 13.73 -3.40
N ASP A 52 10.68 13.28 -2.29
CA ASP A 52 10.55 13.93 -0.97
C ASP A 52 11.12 15.35 -0.98
N THR A 53 12.26 15.56 -1.65
CA THR A 53 12.90 16.87 -1.79
C THR A 53 12.03 17.82 -2.62
N LEU A 54 11.43 17.31 -3.70
CA LEU A 54 10.63 18.08 -4.63
C LEU A 54 9.20 18.32 -4.16
N ARG A 55 8.70 17.58 -3.15
CA ARG A 55 7.30 17.62 -2.70
C ARG A 55 6.76 19.02 -2.43
N GLY A 56 7.57 19.92 -1.87
CA GLY A 56 7.18 21.31 -1.59
C GLY A 56 7.58 22.33 -2.67
N LEU A 57 8.39 21.92 -3.65
CA LEU A 57 8.99 22.81 -4.66
C LEU A 57 8.35 22.62 -6.04
N ASN A 58 8.11 21.36 -6.42
CA ASN A 58 7.54 20.92 -7.68
C ASN A 58 6.74 19.62 -7.46
N PRO A 59 5.48 19.72 -7.01
CA PRO A 59 4.64 18.57 -6.73
C PRO A 59 4.42 17.65 -7.94
N GLU A 60 4.34 18.22 -9.15
CA GLU A 60 4.16 17.47 -10.39
C GLU A 60 5.35 16.54 -10.65
N GLU A 61 6.58 17.07 -10.54
CA GLU A 61 7.78 16.28 -10.71
C GLU A 61 7.98 15.28 -9.57
N ALA A 62 7.63 15.64 -8.34
CA ALA A 62 7.62 14.71 -7.21
C ALA A 62 6.69 13.51 -7.46
N ASN A 63 5.50 13.76 -8.03
CA ASN A 63 4.56 12.71 -8.38
C ASN A 63 5.08 11.79 -9.50
N VAL A 64 5.81 12.33 -10.49
CA VAL A 64 6.46 11.51 -11.52
C VAL A 64 7.49 10.56 -10.89
N MET A 65 8.35 11.08 -10.00
CA MET A 65 9.36 10.26 -9.31
C MET A 65 8.72 9.17 -8.46
N LEU A 66 7.66 9.51 -7.73
CA LEU A 66 6.94 8.58 -6.87
C LEU A 66 6.17 7.52 -7.69
N SER A 67 5.62 7.89 -8.84
CA SER A 67 4.97 6.96 -9.77
C SER A 67 5.97 5.94 -10.30
N GLU A 68 7.15 6.39 -10.74
CA GLU A 68 8.20 5.48 -11.20
C GLU A 68 8.68 4.54 -10.06
N ALA A 69 8.80 5.05 -8.83
CA ALA A 69 9.11 4.22 -7.67
C ALA A 69 8.05 3.14 -7.41
N ALA A 70 6.76 3.50 -7.52
CA ALA A 70 5.65 2.59 -7.34
C ALA A 70 5.69 1.44 -8.37
N GLU A 71 5.90 1.75 -9.65
CA GLU A 71 5.97 0.75 -10.73
C GLU A 71 7.16 -0.21 -10.58
N ILE A 72 8.32 0.27 -10.10
CA ILE A 72 9.47 -0.61 -9.84
C ILE A 72 9.17 -1.55 -8.66
N PHE A 73 8.53 -1.06 -7.60
CA PHE A 73 8.13 -1.93 -6.50
C PHE A 73 7.09 -2.98 -6.95
N ASP A 74 6.08 -2.57 -7.72
CA ASP A 74 5.03 -3.45 -8.21
C ASP A 74 5.60 -4.56 -9.11
N SER A 75 6.44 -4.19 -10.09
CA SER A 75 7.10 -5.14 -11.00
C SER A 75 8.11 -6.07 -10.32
N THR A 76 8.57 -5.74 -9.11
CA THR A 76 9.45 -6.61 -8.29
C THR A 76 8.68 -7.42 -7.24
N GLY A 77 7.34 -7.37 -7.26
CA GLY A 77 6.48 -8.06 -6.30
C GLY A 77 6.54 -7.48 -4.89
N ARG A 78 7.07 -6.27 -4.73
CA ARG A 78 7.14 -5.54 -3.46
C ARG A 78 5.84 -4.76 -3.27
N THR A 79 4.78 -5.49 -2.96
CA THR A 79 3.41 -4.95 -2.89
C THR A 79 3.23 -3.85 -1.85
N ASP A 80 3.73 -4.02 -0.63
CA ASP A 80 3.46 -3.04 0.44
C ASP A 80 4.13 -1.67 0.15
N PRO A 81 5.41 -1.62 -0.26
CA PRO A 81 6.03 -0.36 -0.68
C PRO A 81 5.40 0.27 -1.94
N ALA A 82 4.95 -0.55 -2.90
CA ALA A 82 4.25 -0.05 -4.09
C ALA A 82 2.94 0.63 -3.68
N ALA A 83 2.17 -0.03 -2.80
CA ALA A 83 0.91 0.47 -2.32
C ALA A 83 1.04 1.77 -1.51
N GLU A 84 2.12 1.92 -0.72
CA GLU A 84 2.43 3.18 -0.06
C GLU A 84 2.64 4.33 -1.07
N CYS A 85 3.40 4.08 -2.15
CA CYS A 85 3.58 5.08 -3.20
C CYS A 85 2.26 5.42 -3.91
N PHE A 86 1.42 4.42 -4.22
CA PHE A 86 0.09 4.66 -4.81
C PHE A 86 -0.84 5.44 -3.86
N CYS A 87 -0.79 5.17 -2.56
CA CYS A 87 -1.51 5.96 -1.55
C CYS A 87 -1.12 7.43 -1.58
N GLU A 88 0.19 7.71 -1.60
CA GLU A 88 0.73 9.07 -1.63
C GLU A 88 0.38 9.80 -2.94
N LEU A 89 0.26 9.06 -4.05
CA LEU A 89 -0.20 9.57 -5.36
C LEU A 89 -1.72 9.78 -5.44
N GLY A 90 -2.49 9.30 -4.45
CA GLY A 90 -3.95 9.31 -4.47
C GLY A 90 -4.57 8.21 -5.35
N ASP A 91 -3.79 7.27 -5.87
CA ASP A 91 -4.28 6.06 -6.56
C ASP A 91 -4.68 5.01 -5.51
N TYR A 92 -5.76 5.31 -4.80
CA TYR A 92 -6.18 4.50 -3.67
C TYR A 92 -6.76 3.13 -4.08
N GLU A 93 -7.12 2.95 -5.35
CA GLU A 93 -7.56 1.65 -5.87
C GLU A 93 -6.38 0.67 -5.96
N ARG A 94 -5.28 1.08 -6.61
CA ARG A 94 -4.05 0.26 -6.65
C ARG A 94 -3.46 0.09 -5.26
N ALA A 95 -3.49 1.13 -4.44
CA ALA A 95 -3.00 1.05 -3.06
C ALA A 95 -3.80 0.06 -2.21
N GLY A 96 -5.14 0.10 -2.28
CA GLY A 96 -6.01 -0.78 -1.50
C GLY A 96 -5.74 -2.27 -1.73
N CYS A 97 -5.35 -2.65 -2.95
CA CYS A 97 -5.01 -4.03 -3.30
C CYS A 97 -3.69 -4.53 -2.69
N GLY A 98 -2.71 -3.63 -2.51
CA GLY A 98 -1.36 -4.00 -2.05
C GLY A 98 -1.13 -3.83 -0.55
N ILE A 99 -2.09 -3.29 0.21
CA ILE A 99 -1.94 -3.08 1.65
C ILE A 99 -2.39 -4.33 2.45
N PRO A 100 -1.51 -4.99 3.21
CA PRO A 100 -1.88 -6.15 4.01
C PRO A 100 -2.74 -5.79 5.24
N GLU A 101 -2.59 -4.56 5.75
CA GLU A 101 -3.36 -4.05 6.87
C GLU A 101 -4.80 -3.70 6.43
N LEU A 102 -5.74 -4.61 6.72
CA LEU A 102 -7.15 -4.50 6.28
C LEU A 102 -7.79 -3.14 6.56
N ARG A 103 -7.45 -2.48 7.68
CA ARG A 103 -8.00 -1.16 8.01
C ARG A 103 -7.59 -0.11 6.98
N LYS A 104 -6.29 -0.04 6.68
CA LYS A 104 -5.72 0.92 5.73
C LYS A 104 -6.20 0.61 4.31
N ALA A 105 -6.25 -0.66 3.92
CA ALA A 105 -6.80 -1.07 2.62
C ALA A 105 -8.26 -0.62 2.45
N GLY A 106 -9.12 -0.84 3.47
CA GLY A 106 -10.52 -0.39 3.44
C GLY A 106 -10.68 1.12 3.36
N GLU A 107 -9.80 1.88 4.02
CA GLU A 107 -9.75 3.35 3.92
C GLU A 107 -9.36 3.80 2.51
N CYS A 108 -8.36 3.16 1.90
CA CYS A 108 -7.94 3.46 0.53
C CYS A 108 -9.09 3.22 -0.46
N PHE A 109 -9.72 2.05 -0.42
CA PHE A 109 -10.88 1.77 -1.28
C PHE A 109 -12.03 2.76 -1.05
N SER A 110 -12.25 3.19 0.19
CA SER A 110 -13.27 4.22 0.49
C SER A 110 -12.93 5.57 -0.13
N LEU A 111 -11.65 5.97 -0.11
CA LEU A 111 -11.17 7.22 -0.72
C LEU A 111 -11.22 7.16 -2.26
N ALA A 112 -10.97 5.98 -2.86
CA ALA A 112 -11.16 5.74 -4.30
C ALA A 112 -12.63 5.77 -4.75
N GLY A 113 -13.60 5.82 -3.82
CA GLY A 113 -15.01 5.61 -4.15
C GLY A 113 -15.36 4.14 -4.50
N SER A 114 -14.40 3.23 -4.34
CA SER A 114 -14.55 1.79 -4.51
C SER A 114 -15.20 1.17 -3.27
N PHE A 115 -16.46 1.53 -3.02
CA PHE A 115 -17.16 1.22 -1.76
C PHE A 115 -17.41 -0.26 -1.52
N ARG A 116 -17.55 -1.08 -2.58
CA ARG A 116 -17.75 -2.52 -2.41
C ARG A 116 -16.49 -3.23 -1.89
N PRO A 117 -15.30 -3.08 -2.53
CA PRO A 117 -14.04 -3.55 -1.96
C PRO A 117 -13.77 -3.02 -0.55
N ALA A 118 -14.11 -1.74 -0.29
CA ALA A 118 -13.98 -1.15 1.04
C ALA A 118 -14.81 -1.91 2.09
N ALA A 119 -16.08 -2.20 1.78
CA ALA A 119 -16.97 -2.95 2.67
C ALA A 119 -16.46 -4.38 2.91
N GLU A 120 -16.05 -5.09 1.85
CA GLU A 120 -15.56 -6.47 1.92
C GLU A 120 -14.32 -6.59 2.82
N VAL A 121 -13.34 -5.71 2.64
CA VAL A 121 -12.13 -5.67 3.47
C VAL A 121 -12.45 -5.29 4.91
N CYS A 122 -13.34 -4.31 5.13
CA CYS A 122 -13.74 -3.91 6.48
C CYS A 122 -14.49 -5.02 7.21
N ALA A 123 -15.37 -5.75 6.53
CA ALA A 123 -16.08 -6.90 7.08
C ALA A 123 -15.11 -8.00 7.51
N LYS A 124 -14.13 -8.34 6.67
CA LYS A 124 -13.07 -9.31 6.99
C LYS A 124 -12.26 -8.90 8.24
N GLY A 125 -12.04 -7.60 8.42
CA GLY A 125 -11.36 -7.03 9.58
C GLY A 125 -12.21 -6.87 10.84
N ASN A 126 -13.51 -7.19 10.79
CA ASN A 126 -14.48 -6.89 11.84
C ASN A 126 -14.54 -5.39 12.21
N PHE A 127 -14.40 -4.51 11.21
CA PHE A 127 -14.57 -3.06 11.33
C PHE A 127 -16.01 -2.69 10.95
N PHE A 128 -16.96 -3.01 11.83
CA PHE A 128 -18.41 -3.00 11.54
C PHE A 128 -18.93 -1.67 11.02
N ASP A 129 -18.64 -0.57 11.73
CA ASP A 129 -19.05 0.79 11.38
C ASP A 129 -18.54 1.21 9.99
N LYS A 130 -17.24 0.99 9.73
CA LYS A 130 -16.61 1.32 8.45
C LYS A 130 -17.19 0.49 7.30
N CYS A 131 -17.47 -0.79 7.55
CA CYS A 131 -18.12 -1.67 6.58
C CYS A 131 -19.50 -1.15 6.19
N LEU A 132 -20.36 -0.85 7.16
CA LEU A 132 -21.72 -0.38 6.90
C LEU A 132 -21.73 1.03 6.30
N THR A 133 -20.82 1.91 6.73
CA THR A 133 -20.62 3.23 6.10
C THR A 133 -20.27 3.09 4.63
N ALA A 134 -19.38 2.16 4.27
CA ALA A 134 -19.04 1.89 2.87
C ALA A 134 -20.26 1.34 2.11
N CYS A 135 -21.03 0.43 2.71
CA CYS A 135 -22.27 -0.07 2.12
C CYS A 135 -23.26 1.06 1.83
N THR A 136 -23.50 1.96 2.79
CA THR A 136 -24.40 3.11 2.62
C THR A 136 -23.91 4.05 1.53
N LYS A 137 -22.63 4.43 1.54
CA LYS A 137 -22.05 5.31 0.51
C LYS A 137 -22.11 4.71 -0.90
N GLY A 138 -22.01 3.38 -1.01
CA GLY A 138 -22.12 2.65 -2.26
C GLY A 138 -23.55 2.22 -2.63
N ASN A 139 -24.57 2.56 -1.84
CA ASN A 139 -25.94 2.06 -1.97
C ASN A 139 -26.07 0.52 -1.99
N TYR A 140 -25.17 -0.18 -1.29
CA TYR A 140 -25.14 -1.65 -1.18
C TYR A 140 -25.89 -2.14 0.06
N PHE A 141 -27.18 -1.78 0.19
CA PHE A 141 -27.98 -2.10 1.37
C PHE A 141 -28.11 -3.61 1.62
N ASP A 142 -28.36 -4.40 0.57
CA ASP A 142 -28.46 -5.87 0.67
C ASP A 142 -27.14 -6.49 1.19
N LEU A 143 -26.00 -5.95 0.76
CA LEU A 143 -24.69 -6.40 1.22
C LEU A 143 -24.46 -6.06 2.70
N GLY A 144 -24.86 -4.85 3.13
CA GLY A 144 -24.80 -4.45 4.53
C GLY A 144 -25.68 -5.32 5.43
N LEU A 145 -26.91 -5.60 5.00
CA LEU A 145 -27.83 -6.52 5.68
C LEU A 145 -27.24 -7.92 5.81
N HIS A 146 -26.66 -8.44 4.72
CA HIS A 146 -25.97 -9.72 4.73
C HIS A 146 -24.85 -9.78 5.78
N TYR A 147 -24.03 -8.74 5.88
CA TYR A 147 -22.98 -8.70 6.90
C TYR A 147 -23.52 -8.63 8.32
N ILE A 148 -24.56 -7.83 8.58
CA ILE A 148 -25.23 -7.77 9.88
C ILE A 148 -25.70 -9.16 10.31
N GLU A 149 -26.37 -9.90 9.41
CA GLU A 149 -26.81 -11.26 9.69
C GLU A 149 -25.65 -12.20 9.99
N GLN A 150 -24.57 -12.13 9.20
CA GLN A 150 -23.38 -12.92 9.43
C GLN A 150 -22.74 -12.63 10.80
N TRP A 151 -22.59 -11.35 11.17
CA TRP A 151 -22.01 -10.98 12.45
C TRP A 151 -22.87 -11.44 13.63
N LYS A 152 -24.19 -11.29 13.55
CA LYS A 152 -25.13 -11.80 14.58
C LYS A 152 -25.02 -13.31 14.77
N ARG A 153 -24.86 -14.08 13.68
CA ARG A 153 -24.60 -15.53 13.75
C ARG A 153 -23.22 -15.85 14.33
N GLN A 154 -22.20 -15.05 14.07
CA GLN A 154 -20.86 -15.28 14.62
C GLN A 154 -20.79 -14.95 16.11
N VAL A 155 -21.51 -13.93 16.58
CA VAL A 155 -21.61 -13.58 18.00
C VAL A 155 -22.17 -14.73 18.84
N SER A 156 -23.17 -15.46 18.34
CA SER A 156 -23.75 -16.58 19.07
C SER A 156 -22.82 -17.80 19.16
N LEU A 157 -21.82 -17.90 18.28
CA LEU A 157 -20.89 -19.02 18.19
C LEU A 157 -19.49 -18.73 18.74
N ASN A 158 -19.11 -17.45 18.90
CA ASN A 158 -17.74 -17.04 19.21
C ASN A 158 -17.67 -16.13 20.44
N SER A 159 -17.09 -16.64 21.53
CA SER A 159 -16.91 -15.91 22.79
C SER A 159 -16.09 -14.62 22.67
N LYS A 160 -15.19 -14.51 21.67
CA LYS A 160 -14.45 -13.27 21.39
C LYS A 160 -15.31 -12.17 20.76
N LEU A 161 -16.33 -12.53 20.00
CA LEU A 161 -17.26 -11.56 19.40
C LEU A 161 -18.43 -11.21 20.33
N GLN A 162 -18.71 -12.02 21.36
CA GLN A 162 -19.74 -11.70 22.35
C GLN A 162 -19.54 -10.34 23.02
N SER A 163 -18.27 -9.97 23.31
CA SER A 163 -17.95 -8.66 23.86
C SER A 163 -18.32 -7.50 22.94
N LYS A 164 -18.46 -7.76 21.63
CA LYS A 164 -18.85 -6.78 20.60
C LYS A 164 -20.33 -6.84 20.23
N SER A 165 -21.14 -7.73 20.83
CA SER A 165 -22.57 -7.87 20.50
C SER A 165 -23.32 -6.54 20.58
N LYS A 166 -23.11 -5.78 21.67
CA LYS A 166 -23.78 -4.47 21.87
C LYS A 166 -23.40 -3.44 20.80
N GLU A 167 -22.14 -3.46 20.36
CA GLU A 167 -21.64 -2.59 19.29
C GLU A 167 -22.33 -2.95 17.97
N ILE A 168 -22.37 -4.25 17.63
CA ILE A 168 -23.03 -4.74 16.41
C ILE A 168 -24.51 -4.38 16.42
N ASP A 169 -25.22 -4.58 17.55
CA ASP A 169 -26.65 -4.26 17.65
C ASP A 169 -26.91 -2.76 17.44
N LYS A 170 -26.09 -1.90 18.06
CA LYS A 170 -26.20 -0.44 17.89
C LYS A 170 -26.00 -0.03 16.44
N ILE A 171 -24.90 -0.44 15.80
CA ILE A 171 -24.58 -0.04 14.43
C ILE A 171 -25.61 -0.63 13.45
N SER A 172 -26.13 -1.84 13.72
CA SER A 172 -27.20 -2.45 12.92
C SER A 172 -28.48 -1.61 12.96
N GLN A 173 -28.84 -1.05 14.12
CA GLN A 173 -30.02 -0.18 14.25
C GLN A 173 -29.84 1.16 13.53
N GLU A 174 -28.63 1.69 13.47
CA GLU A 174 -28.32 2.94 12.75
C GLU A 174 -28.32 2.75 11.23
N PHE A 175 -28.11 1.53 10.75
CA PHE A 175 -28.06 1.19 9.32
C PHE A 175 -29.44 0.89 8.71
N LEU A 176 -30.39 0.39 9.53
CA LEU A 176 -31.76 0.03 9.14
C LEU A 176 -32.69 1.24 9.13
#